data_AF-A0A8T4NVF1-F1
#
_entry.id   AF-A0A8T4NVF1-F1
#
_cell.length_a   1.000
_cell.length_b   1.000
_cell.length_c   1.000
_cell.angle_alpha   90.00
_cell.angle_beta   90.00
_cell.angle_gamma   90.00
#
_symmetry.space_group_name_H-M   'P 1'
#
loop_
_entity.id
_entity.type
_entity.pdbx_description
1 polymer ?
#
loop_
_entity_poly.entity_id
_entity_poly.type
_entity_poly.pdbx_seq_one_letter_code
_entity_poly.pdbx_strand_id
1 'polypeptide(L)'
;MKTIATHDGKFHTDEVFAVAILKQVFPKTKIIRTRNPEEFSKSNFRVDVGQKYNFPTGDFDHHQNSFAEKRKNKIPYASAGLVWKHFGKKLTKSQRAFDCIDEKLIQPIDALDSGVQIALKEIIPNYYIGQVTSSFLPVWNKKSRENYDKAFEEAVEFAIGLLKREILIANSIEESEELIKKAISKSKNKNYLVLEENVPWGNYLSEKTKFKFVVTPNSGGFWDVWVISKSSGSFENRKDLPKKWAGLENEKLAEITGVEDAIFCHKNLFIVGAKSKQGAIKLAELALKEK
;
A
#
# COMPACT_ATOMS: atom_id res chain seq x y z
N MET A 1 23.12 2.54 -24.09
CA MET A 1 22.51 2.79 -22.77
C MET A 1 21.26 3.64 -23.00
N LYS A 2 20.13 3.34 -22.35
CA LYS A 2 18.93 4.17 -22.54
C LYS A 2 19.04 5.49 -21.78
N THR A 3 18.31 6.52 -22.19
CA THR A 3 18.28 7.82 -21.52
C THR A 3 16.87 8.20 -21.10
N ILE A 4 16.73 8.78 -19.90
CA ILE A 4 15.48 9.30 -19.36
C ILE A 4 15.69 10.78 -19.10
N ALA A 5 14.95 11.64 -19.79
CA ALA A 5 14.96 13.07 -19.55
C ALA A 5 13.80 13.50 -18.65
N THR A 6 14.08 14.41 -17.73
CA THR A 6 13.09 15.11 -16.90
C THR A 6 13.57 16.53 -16.62
N HIS A 7 12.73 17.37 -16.01
CA HIS A 7 13.10 18.76 -15.77
C HIS A 7 14.20 18.91 -14.70
N ASP A 8 14.89 20.05 -14.76
CA ASP A 8 16.04 20.41 -13.93
C ASP A 8 15.70 21.26 -12.70
N GLY A 9 14.42 21.53 -12.47
CA GLY A 9 13.93 22.34 -11.34
C GLY A 9 13.79 21.59 -10.02
N LYS A 10 13.02 22.21 -9.11
CA LYS A 10 12.53 21.55 -7.89
C LYS A 10 11.73 20.32 -8.31
N PHE A 11 12.16 19.14 -7.88
CA PHE A 11 11.50 17.90 -8.25
C PHE A 11 10.26 17.62 -7.42
N HIS A 12 9.35 16.83 -8.00
CA HIS A 12 8.15 16.32 -7.38
C HIS A 12 8.22 14.80 -7.26
N THR A 13 7.19 14.25 -6.62
CA THR A 13 7.06 12.80 -6.44
C THR A 13 6.80 12.10 -7.77
N ASP A 14 6.10 12.78 -8.69
CA ASP A 14 5.67 12.23 -9.97
C ASP A 14 6.87 11.76 -10.81
N GLU A 15 7.78 12.65 -11.17
CA GLU A 15 8.92 12.30 -12.01
C GLU A 15 9.94 11.43 -11.28
N VAL A 16 10.05 11.53 -9.94
CA VAL A 16 10.88 10.63 -9.13
C VAL A 16 10.39 9.18 -9.28
N PHE A 17 9.08 8.93 -9.16
CA PHE A 17 8.52 7.58 -9.34
C PHE A 17 8.48 7.14 -10.80
N ALA A 18 8.23 8.05 -11.75
CA ALA A 18 8.32 7.75 -13.17
C ALA A 18 9.73 7.23 -13.55
N VAL A 19 10.78 7.92 -13.09
CA VAL A 19 12.17 7.49 -13.28
C VAL A 19 12.45 6.17 -12.56
N ALA A 20 11.99 5.99 -11.32
CA ALA A 20 12.19 4.76 -10.56
C ALA A 20 11.60 3.53 -11.29
N ILE A 21 10.37 3.65 -11.82
CA ILE A 21 9.72 2.58 -12.61
C ILE A 21 10.53 2.27 -13.86
N LEU A 22 10.95 3.29 -14.62
CA LEU A 22 11.76 3.09 -15.82
C LEU A 22 13.12 2.45 -15.52
N LYS A 23 13.79 2.82 -14.42
CA LYS A 23 15.05 2.19 -13.97
C LYS A 23 14.85 0.72 -13.59
N GLN A 24 13.70 0.34 -13.04
CA GLN A 24 13.40 -1.07 -12.77
C GLN A 24 13.23 -1.88 -14.06
N VAL A 25 12.60 -1.31 -15.10
CA VAL A 25 12.42 -1.99 -16.39
C VAL A 25 13.67 -1.96 -17.26
N PHE A 26 14.44 -0.87 -17.17
CA PHE A 26 15.66 -0.65 -17.95
C PHE A 26 16.83 -0.29 -17.01
N PRO A 27 17.45 -1.27 -16.32
CA PRO A 27 18.48 -0.99 -15.30
C PRO A 27 19.69 -0.20 -15.80
N LYS A 28 20.01 -0.30 -17.09
CA LYS A 28 21.10 0.45 -17.75
C LYS A 28 20.55 1.73 -18.40
N THR A 29 20.16 2.69 -17.58
CA THR A 29 19.69 4.03 -17.99
C THR A 29 20.50 5.15 -17.39
N LYS A 30 20.69 6.23 -18.15
CA LYS A 30 21.21 7.52 -17.67
C LYS A 30 20.07 8.53 -17.54
N ILE A 31 20.05 9.26 -16.43
CA ILE A 31 19.12 10.37 -16.20
C ILE A 31 19.72 11.64 -16.80
N ILE A 32 18.92 12.42 -17.51
CA ILE A 32 19.27 13.74 -18.05
C ILE A 32 18.27 14.72 -17.48
N ARG A 33 18.71 15.60 -16.58
CA ARG A 33 17.85 16.63 -16.00
C ARG A 33 18.03 17.92 -16.78
N THR A 34 17.05 18.31 -17.58
CA THR A 34 17.13 19.46 -18.49
C THR A 34 15.73 19.93 -18.91
N ARG A 35 15.60 21.23 -19.20
CA ARG A 35 14.44 21.80 -19.91
C ARG A 35 14.75 22.15 -21.36
N ASN A 36 15.98 21.92 -21.83
CA ASN A 36 16.39 22.20 -23.20
C ASN A 36 15.74 21.19 -24.17
N PRO A 37 14.86 21.64 -25.10
CA PRO A 37 14.20 20.74 -26.06
C PRO A 37 15.15 19.96 -26.95
N GLU A 38 16.30 20.52 -27.30
CA GLU A 38 17.30 19.84 -28.11
C GLU A 38 18.01 18.70 -27.35
N GLU A 39 18.05 18.77 -26.03
CA GLU A 39 18.66 17.74 -25.18
C GLU A 39 17.64 16.66 -24.83
N PHE A 40 16.45 17.04 -24.35
CA PHE A 40 15.47 16.04 -23.96
C PHE A 40 14.91 15.28 -25.16
N SER A 41 14.79 15.90 -26.34
CA SER A 41 14.27 15.23 -27.56
C SER A 41 15.13 14.05 -28.03
N LYS A 42 16.42 14.05 -27.68
CA LYS A 42 17.36 12.94 -27.96
C LYS A 42 17.20 11.77 -27.00
N SER A 43 16.39 11.91 -25.95
CA SER A 43 16.24 10.89 -24.91
C SER A 43 15.25 9.81 -25.30
N ASN A 44 15.50 8.57 -24.87
CA ASN A 44 14.56 7.46 -25.13
C ASN A 44 13.23 7.65 -24.41
N PHE A 45 13.26 8.28 -23.24
CA PHE A 45 12.08 8.58 -22.44
C PHE A 45 12.12 10.05 -22.01
N ARG A 46 10.96 10.71 -22.03
CA ARG A 46 10.74 12.05 -21.47
C ARG A 46 9.63 11.93 -20.45
N VAL A 47 9.93 12.25 -19.20
CA VAL A 47 8.98 12.20 -18.09
C VAL A 47 8.90 13.59 -17.48
N ASP A 48 7.68 14.09 -17.32
CA ASP A 48 7.43 15.43 -16.77
C ASP A 48 8.11 16.58 -17.53
N VAL A 49 8.34 16.37 -18.83
CA VAL A 49 8.94 17.34 -19.74
C VAL A 49 8.53 17.03 -21.18
N GLY A 50 8.42 18.06 -22.02
CA GLY A 50 8.25 17.92 -23.46
C GLY A 50 6.84 18.24 -23.97
N GLN A 51 5.89 18.53 -23.08
CA GLN A 51 4.51 18.90 -23.40
C GLN A 51 3.83 17.89 -24.34
N LYS A 52 4.09 16.60 -24.11
CA LYS A 52 3.55 15.53 -24.92
C LYS A 52 3.36 14.24 -24.13
N TYR A 53 2.27 13.54 -24.43
CA TYR A 53 2.12 12.13 -24.10
C TYR A 53 1.97 11.29 -25.38
N ASN A 54 2.88 10.34 -25.56
CA ASN A 54 2.92 9.41 -26.69
C ASN A 54 3.84 8.22 -26.33
N PHE A 55 3.22 7.10 -25.97
CA PHE A 55 3.94 5.90 -25.54
C PHE A 55 4.93 5.35 -26.58
N PRO A 56 4.57 5.16 -27.87
CA PRO A 56 5.51 4.72 -28.90
C PRO A 56 6.79 5.55 -29.01
N THR A 57 6.69 6.88 -28.84
CA THR A 57 7.86 7.75 -28.86
C THR A 57 8.52 7.93 -27.51
N GLY A 58 7.96 7.39 -26.42
CA GLY A 58 8.51 7.46 -25.05
C GLY A 58 8.21 8.78 -24.31
N ASP A 59 7.16 9.49 -24.71
CA ASP A 59 6.73 10.75 -24.10
C ASP A 59 5.70 10.48 -23.00
N PHE A 60 5.98 10.91 -21.77
CA PHE A 60 5.14 10.74 -20.58
C PHE A 60 5.05 12.06 -19.81
N ASP A 61 4.48 13.09 -20.43
CA ASP A 61 4.19 14.37 -19.79
C ASP A 61 2.68 14.62 -19.84
N HIS A 62 2.12 15.21 -18.79
CA HIS A 62 0.68 15.46 -18.61
C HIS A 62 0.30 16.96 -18.64
N HIS A 63 1.29 17.86 -18.76
CA HIS A 63 1.10 19.32 -18.67
C HIS A 63 0.38 19.99 -19.86
N GLN A 64 -0.10 19.23 -20.86
CA GLN A 64 -0.76 19.82 -22.02
C GLN A 64 -2.18 20.25 -21.67
N ASN A 65 -2.60 21.43 -22.12
CA ASN A 65 -3.99 21.91 -21.93
C ASN A 65 -5.04 20.93 -22.51
N SER A 66 -4.69 20.19 -23.55
CA SER A 66 -5.56 19.18 -24.17
C SER A 66 -5.52 17.81 -23.47
N PHE A 67 -4.58 17.58 -22.55
CA PHE A 67 -4.43 16.30 -21.89
C PHE A 67 -5.53 16.10 -20.86
N ALA A 68 -6.33 15.05 -21.04
CA ALA A 68 -7.50 14.77 -20.23
C ALA A 68 -7.65 13.28 -19.87
N GLU A 69 -6.59 12.48 -20.04
CA GLU A 69 -6.66 11.06 -19.70
C GLU A 69 -6.85 10.87 -18.19
N LYS A 70 -7.84 10.04 -17.84
CA LYS A 70 -8.15 9.68 -16.46
C LYS A 70 -8.40 8.18 -16.36
N ARG A 71 -8.17 7.62 -15.18
CA ARG A 71 -8.63 6.26 -14.83
C ARG A 71 -10.15 6.20 -14.75
N LYS A 72 -10.70 4.99 -14.64
CA LYS A 72 -12.15 4.75 -14.49
C LYS A 72 -12.74 5.48 -13.27
N ASN A 73 -12.00 5.51 -12.17
CA ASN A 73 -12.36 6.23 -10.94
C ASN A 73 -12.12 7.74 -10.99
N LYS A 74 -11.85 8.30 -12.19
CA LYS A 74 -11.66 9.73 -12.46
C LYS A 74 -10.38 10.35 -11.90
N ILE A 75 -9.49 9.57 -11.28
CA ILE A 75 -8.13 10.04 -10.97
C ILE A 75 -7.39 10.31 -12.28
N PRO A 76 -6.90 11.54 -12.52
CA PRO A 76 -6.08 11.87 -13.68
C PRO A 76 -4.77 11.10 -13.68
N TYR A 77 -4.17 10.95 -14.85
CA TYR A 77 -2.81 10.44 -14.95
C TYR A 77 -1.79 11.59 -14.85
N ALA A 78 -0.72 11.38 -14.11
CA ALA A 78 0.52 12.15 -14.20
C ALA A 78 1.63 11.25 -14.79
N SER A 79 2.88 11.71 -14.84
CA SER A 79 3.97 11.00 -15.53
C SER A 79 4.22 9.60 -14.94
N ALA A 80 4.19 9.46 -13.61
CA ALA A 80 4.34 8.18 -12.91
C ALA A 80 3.23 7.20 -13.32
N GLY A 81 1.98 7.65 -13.32
CA GLY A 81 0.84 6.90 -13.80
C GLY A 81 0.93 6.47 -15.24
N LEU A 82 1.35 7.38 -16.12
CA LEU A 82 1.53 7.08 -17.54
C LEU A 82 2.63 6.03 -17.74
N VAL A 83 3.77 6.16 -17.06
CA VAL A 83 4.83 5.15 -17.08
C VAL A 83 4.34 3.82 -16.52
N TRP A 84 3.66 3.83 -15.37
CA TRP A 84 3.11 2.62 -14.72
C TRP A 84 2.11 1.90 -15.63
N LYS A 85 1.19 2.64 -16.27
CA LYS A 85 0.20 2.12 -17.22
C LYS A 85 0.84 1.25 -18.31
N HIS A 86 2.00 1.66 -18.83
CA HIS A 86 2.66 0.96 -19.94
C HIS A 86 3.72 -0.05 -19.51
N PHE A 87 4.34 0.14 -18.35
CA PHE A 87 5.50 -0.64 -17.92
C PHE A 87 5.29 -1.43 -16.64
N GLY A 88 4.32 -1.09 -15.79
CA GLY A 88 4.08 -1.73 -14.51
C GLY A 88 3.82 -3.24 -14.63
N LYS A 89 3.14 -3.68 -15.70
CA LYS A 89 2.91 -5.10 -15.99
C LYS A 89 4.20 -5.90 -16.20
N LYS A 90 5.32 -5.25 -16.56
CA LYS A 90 6.63 -5.92 -16.66
C LYS A 90 7.28 -6.14 -15.29
N LEU A 91 6.81 -5.43 -14.27
CA LEU A 91 7.34 -5.47 -12.90
C LEU A 91 6.50 -6.34 -11.97
N THR A 92 5.25 -6.64 -12.34
CA THR A 92 4.30 -7.41 -11.53
C THR A 92 4.00 -8.77 -12.16
N LYS A 93 3.75 -9.79 -11.33
CA LYS A 93 3.47 -11.15 -11.81
C LYS A 93 2.01 -11.37 -12.22
N SER A 94 1.10 -10.50 -11.81
CA SER A 94 -0.34 -10.63 -12.04
C SER A 94 -1.01 -9.27 -12.23
N GLN A 95 -2.23 -9.29 -12.77
CA GLN A 95 -3.08 -8.09 -12.84
C GLN A 95 -3.47 -7.61 -11.44
N ARG A 96 -3.68 -8.53 -10.47
CA ARG A 96 -4.02 -8.19 -9.09
C ARG A 96 -2.91 -7.39 -8.41
N ALA A 97 -1.65 -7.79 -8.60
CA ALA A 97 -0.49 -7.07 -8.07
C ALA A 97 -0.32 -5.71 -8.76
N PHE A 98 -0.52 -5.64 -10.07
CA PHE A 98 -0.53 -4.38 -10.82
C PHE A 98 -1.55 -3.40 -10.26
N ASP A 99 -2.80 -3.84 -10.09
CA ASP A 99 -3.90 -3.01 -9.60
C ASP A 99 -3.66 -2.57 -8.15
N CYS A 100 -3.12 -3.46 -7.32
CA CYS A 100 -2.79 -3.13 -5.92
C CYS A 100 -1.80 -1.97 -5.82
N ILE A 101 -0.75 -1.97 -6.65
CA ILE A 101 0.27 -0.92 -6.64
C ILE A 101 -0.26 0.35 -7.32
N ASP A 102 -1.02 0.21 -8.41
CA ASP A 102 -1.65 1.35 -9.07
C ASP A 102 -2.56 2.11 -8.09
N GLU A 103 -3.43 1.40 -7.37
CA GLU A 103 -4.38 1.99 -6.42
C GLU A 103 -3.71 2.57 -5.17
N LYS A 104 -2.74 1.86 -4.57
CA LYS A 104 -2.16 2.25 -3.28
C LYS A 104 -1.01 3.24 -3.36
N LEU A 105 -0.25 3.24 -4.46
CA LEU A 105 0.96 4.03 -4.61
C LEU A 105 0.86 5.04 -5.75
N ILE A 106 0.52 4.58 -6.96
CA ILE A 106 0.64 5.41 -8.16
C ILE A 106 -0.51 6.42 -8.28
N GLN A 107 -1.75 6.00 -8.06
CA GLN A 107 -2.92 6.88 -8.10
C GLN A 107 -2.83 8.02 -7.07
N PRO A 108 -2.40 7.79 -5.82
CA PRO A 108 -2.15 8.89 -4.89
C PRO A 108 -1.12 9.92 -5.38
N ILE A 109 -0.05 9.46 -6.05
CA ILE A 109 0.96 10.33 -6.64
C ILE A 109 0.34 11.17 -7.74
N ASP A 110 -0.31 10.52 -8.72
CA ASP A 110 -0.93 11.22 -9.85
C ASP A 110 -2.00 12.23 -9.41
N ALA A 111 -2.81 11.85 -8.42
CA ALA A 111 -3.88 12.70 -7.92
C ALA A 111 -3.31 13.99 -7.35
N LEU A 112 -2.32 13.90 -6.45
CA LEU A 112 -1.72 15.07 -5.82
C LEU A 112 -1.00 15.96 -6.82
N ASP A 113 -0.28 15.36 -7.77
CA ASP A 113 0.44 16.08 -8.81
C ASP A 113 -0.51 16.82 -9.77
N SER A 114 -1.68 16.22 -10.03
CA SER A 114 -2.75 16.82 -10.82
C SER A 114 -3.70 17.73 -10.01
N GLY A 115 -3.36 18.09 -8.77
CA GLY A 115 -4.15 18.98 -7.92
C GLY A 115 -5.46 18.40 -7.38
N VAL A 116 -5.60 17.07 -7.37
CA VAL A 116 -6.74 16.35 -6.78
C VAL A 116 -6.45 16.00 -5.32
N GLN A 117 -7.26 16.54 -4.42
CA GLN A 117 -7.17 16.24 -3.00
C GLN A 117 -7.78 14.87 -2.68
N ILE A 118 -6.94 13.95 -2.17
CA ILE A 118 -7.33 12.57 -1.82
C ILE A 118 -7.36 12.30 -0.32
N ALA A 119 -6.88 13.24 0.50
CA ALA A 119 -6.95 13.18 1.94
C ALA A 119 -7.31 14.57 2.50
N LEU A 120 -8.30 14.61 3.38
CA LEU A 120 -8.67 15.80 4.12
C LEU A 120 -7.97 15.78 5.48
N LYS A 121 -7.56 16.96 5.94
CA LYS A 121 -7.10 17.17 7.31
C LYS A 121 -8.33 17.15 8.22
N GLU A 122 -8.54 16.07 8.97
CA GLU A 122 -9.63 16.04 9.98
C GLU A 122 -9.21 16.72 11.29
N ILE A 123 -7.99 16.46 11.77
CA ILE A 123 -7.47 17.04 13.02
C ILE A 123 -6.04 17.58 12.82
N ILE A 124 -5.15 16.75 12.27
CA ILE A 124 -3.74 17.09 11.99
C ILE A 124 -3.38 16.78 10.54
N PRO A 125 -2.36 17.45 9.95
CA PRO A 125 -1.93 17.14 8.59
C PRO A 125 -1.39 15.70 8.48
N ASN A 126 -1.73 15.00 7.41
CA ASN A 126 -1.13 13.71 7.09
C ASN A 126 0.31 13.91 6.59
N TYR A 127 1.22 13.01 6.99
CA TYR A 127 2.56 12.92 6.42
C TYR A 127 2.57 11.84 5.31
N TYR A 128 2.53 12.25 4.04
CA TYR A 128 2.38 11.35 2.89
C TYR A 128 3.63 11.27 2.02
N ILE A 129 3.65 10.35 1.05
CA ILE A 129 4.81 10.06 0.20
C ILE A 129 5.38 11.30 -0.51
N GLY A 130 4.52 12.27 -0.80
CA GLY A 130 4.92 13.55 -1.36
C GLY A 130 5.78 14.41 -0.44
N GLN A 131 5.53 14.36 0.87
CA GLN A 131 6.39 15.03 1.85
C GLN A 131 7.68 14.26 2.11
N VAL A 132 7.65 12.92 2.08
CA VAL A 132 8.86 12.10 2.18
C VAL A 132 9.80 12.41 1.02
N THR A 133 9.31 12.39 -0.22
CA THR A 133 10.11 12.74 -1.40
C THR A 133 10.56 14.21 -1.36
N SER A 134 9.68 15.13 -0.97
CA SER A 134 10.07 16.54 -0.81
C SER A 134 11.13 16.77 0.27
N SER A 135 11.28 15.88 1.27
CA SER A 135 12.31 16.03 2.31
C SER A 135 13.74 15.83 1.80
N PHE A 136 13.92 15.24 0.62
CA PHE A 136 15.22 15.16 -0.04
C PHE A 136 15.63 16.48 -0.69
N LEU A 137 14.68 17.38 -0.97
CA LEU A 137 14.98 18.66 -1.64
C LEU A 137 16.01 19.47 -0.83
N PRO A 138 16.93 20.17 -1.51
CA PRO A 138 17.85 21.07 -0.82
C PRO A 138 17.10 22.10 0.02
N VAL A 139 17.60 22.33 1.24
CA VAL A 139 17.09 23.38 2.12
C VAL A 139 17.25 24.77 1.49
N TRP A 140 16.47 25.73 1.98
CA TRP A 140 16.30 27.04 1.33
C TRP A 140 17.61 27.82 1.10
N ASN A 141 18.63 27.60 1.91
CA ASN A 141 19.94 28.24 1.85
C ASN A 141 21.02 27.40 1.13
N LYS A 142 20.66 26.31 0.45
CA LYS A 142 21.58 25.43 -0.29
C LYS A 142 21.09 25.07 -1.71
N LYS A 143 20.50 26.02 -2.42
CA LYS A 143 19.82 25.81 -3.73
C LYS A 143 20.75 25.78 -4.96
N SER A 144 21.87 25.05 -4.91
CA SER A 144 22.70 24.86 -6.11
C SER A 144 22.13 23.76 -7.02
N ARG A 145 22.41 23.85 -8.32
CA ARG A 145 22.03 22.83 -9.30
C ARG A 145 22.55 21.43 -8.92
N GLU A 146 23.81 21.37 -8.51
CA GLU A 146 24.46 20.14 -8.02
C GLU A 146 23.71 19.52 -6.83
N ASN A 147 23.29 20.35 -5.86
CA ASN A 147 22.54 19.86 -4.71
C ASN A 147 21.17 19.30 -5.11
N TYR A 148 20.47 19.94 -6.06
CA TYR A 148 19.20 19.42 -6.58
C TYR A 148 19.38 18.09 -7.32
N ASP A 149 20.45 17.94 -8.08
CA ASP A 149 20.73 16.72 -8.84
C ASP A 149 21.10 15.56 -7.92
N LYS A 150 21.96 15.79 -6.93
CA LYS A 150 22.27 14.79 -5.90
C LYS A 150 21.01 14.38 -5.11
N ALA A 151 20.23 15.34 -4.65
CA ALA A 151 18.98 15.09 -3.93
C ALA A 151 17.97 14.28 -4.76
N PHE A 152 17.91 14.55 -6.07
CA PHE A 152 17.04 13.82 -6.97
C PHE A 152 17.48 12.36 -7.12
N GLU A 153 18.78 12.11 -7.26
CA GLU A 153 19.31 10.75 -7.29
C GLU A 153 18.99 9.97 -6.01
N GLU A 154 19.18 10.59 -4.84
CA GLU A 154 18.83 9.99 -3.54
C GLU A 154 17.32 9.68 -3.44
N ALA A 155 16.46 10.60 -3.88
CA ALA A 155 15.01 10.39 -3.91
C ALA A 155 14.59 9.25 -4.87
N VAL A 156 15.24 9.16 -6.04
CA VAL A 156 14.99 8.08 -7.01
C VAL A 156 15.43 6.72 -6.45
N GLU A 157 16.59 6.64 -5.79
CA GLU A 157 17.04 5.38 -5.17
C GLU A 157 16.11 4.95 -4.03
N PHE A 158 15.62 5.90 -3.22
CA PHE A 158 14.57 5.63 -2.24
C PHE A 158 13.30 5.09 -2.90
N ALA A 159 12.81 5.75 -3.95
CA ALA A 159 11.61 5.34 -4.68
C ALA A 159 11.76 3.95 -5.33
N ILE A 160 12.95 3.61 -5.83
CA ILE A 160 13.28 2.26 -6.31
C ILE A 160 13.15 1.23 -5.20
N GLY A 161 13.73 1.51 -4.02
CA GLY A 161 13.66 0.62 -2.86
C GLY A 161 12.22 0.37 -2.43
N LEU A 162 11.42 1.45 -2.33
CA LEU A 162 10.02 1.36 -1.98
C LEU A 162 9.21 0.59 -3.04
N LEU A 163 9.39 0.91 -4.32
CA LEU A 163 8.67 0.23 -5.41
C LEU A 163 8.94 -1.28 -5.41
N LYS A 164 10.19 -1.72 -5.22
CA LYS A 164 10.53 -3.14 -5.08
C LYS A 164 9.79 -3.78 -3.90
N ARG A 165 9.73 -3.09 -2.76
CA ARG A 165 9.04 -3.59 -1.57
C ARG A 165 7.54 -3.70 -1.79
N GLU A 166 6.92 -2.70 -2.42
CA GLU A 166 5.50 -2.71 -2.76
C GLU A 166 5.14 -3.83 -3.74
N ILE A 167 6.02 -4.13 -4.72
CA ILE A 167 5.86 -5.30 -5.60
C ILE A 167 5.88 -6.61 -4.80
N LEU A 168 6.81 -6.76 -3.86
CA LEU A 168 6.87 -7.95 -3.00
C LEU A 168 5.60 -8.09 -2.14
N ILE A 169 5.14 -6.99 -1.54
CA ILE A 169 3.91 -6.96 -0.73
C ILE A 169 2.69 -7.31 -1.58
N ALA A 170 2.55 -6.73 -2.77
CA ALA A 170 1.41 -6.97 -3.65
C ALA A 170 1.30 -8.44 -4.08
N ASN A 171 2.44 -9.09 -4.39
CA ASN A 171 2.46 -10.53 -4.67
C ASN A 171 2.08 -11.36 -3.43
N SER A 172 2.60 -11.00 -2.25
CA SER A 172 2.28 -11.69 -0.99
C SER A 172 0.80 -11.59 -0.62
N ILE A 173 0.14 -10.46 -0.92
CA ILE A 173 -1.32 -10.30 -0.73
C ILE A 173 -2.09 -11.25 -1.65
N GLU A 174 -1.71 -11.38 -2.92
CA GLU A 174 -2.39 -12.32 -3.83
C GLU A 174 -2.25 -13.77 -3.35
N GLU A 175 -1.05 -14.16 -2.91
CA GLU A 175 -0.80 -15.48 -2.34
C GLU A 175 -1.63 -15.73 -1.06
N SER A 176 -1.76 -14.72 -0.19
CA SER A 176 -2.59 -14.82 1.02
C SER A 176 -4.08 -14.93 0.70
N GLU A 177 -4.58 -14.21 -0.31
CA GLU A 177 -5.97 -14.29 -0.76
C GLU A 177 -6.34 -15.71 -1.20
N GLU A 178 -5.43 -16.44 -1.87
CA GLU A 178 -5.66 -17.84 -2.25
C GLU A 178 -5.74 -18.78 -1.04
N LEU A 179 -4.90 -18.58 -0.03
CA LEU A 179 -4.97 -19.34 1.23
C LEU A 179 -6.27 -19.06 1.98
N ILE A 180 -6.71 -17.80 2.01
CA ILE A 180 -7.97 -17.39 2.62
C ILE A 180 -9.15 -18.02 1.89
N LYS A 181 -9.18 -17.98 0.55
CA LYS A 181 -10.24 -18.63 -0.25
C LYS A 181 -10.34 -20.13 0.05
N LYS A 182 -9.21 -20.83 0.14
CA LYS A 182 -9.16 -22.26 0.50
C LYS A 182 -9.66 -22.51 1.93
N ALA A 183 -9.33 -21.63 2.88
CA ALA A 183 -9.84 -21.74 4.25
C ALA A 183 -11.36 -21.53 4.28
N ILE A 184 -11.87 -20.54 3.54
CA ILE A 184 -13.30 -20.25 3.43
C ILE A 184 -14.07 -21.45 2.84
N SER A 185 -13.58 -22.04 1.76
CA SER A 185 -14.26 -23.18 1.12
C SER A 185 -14.34 -24.42 2.00
N LYS A 186 -13.40 -24.57 2.95
CA LYS A 186 -13.38 -25.67 3.93
C LYS A 186 -14.15 -25.34 5.21
N SER A 187 -14.41 -24.06 5.48
CA SER A 187 -15.06 -23.62 6.71
C SER A 187 -16.54 -24.02 6.73
N LYS A 188 -16.95 -24.68 7.81
CA LYS A 188 -18.37 -24.92 8.12
C LYS A 188 -18.98 -23.80 8.97
N ASN A 189 -18.14 -22.94 9.56
CA ASN A 189 -18.58 -21.83 10.38
C ASN A 189 -18.85 -20.60 9.49
N LYS A 190 -19.91 -19.84 9.78
CA LYS A 190 -20.28 -18.62 9.04
C LYS A 190 -19.92 -17.32 9.79
N ASN A 191 -19.51 -17.42 11.04
CA ASN A 191 -19.25 -16.30 11.94
C ASN A 191 -17.76 -16.07 12.23
N TYR A 192 -16.92 -17.11 12.21
CA TYR A 192 -15.47 -16.96 12.25
C TYR A 192 -14.78 -17.82 11.20
N LEU A 193 -13.57 -17.42 10.84
CA LEU A 193 -12.68 -18.16 9.94
C LEU A 193 -11.42 -18.58 10.71
N VAL A 194 -10.96 -19.82 10.52
CA VAL A 194 -9.67 -20.27 11.05
C VAL A 194 -8.66 -20.26 9.92
N LEU A 195 -7.53 -19.59 10.13
CA LEU A 195 -6.36 -19.61 9.26
C LEU A 195 -5.25 -20.38 9.98
N GLU A 196 -4.68 -21.38 9.31
CA GLU A 196 -3.58 -22.18 9.88
C GLU A 196 -2.24 -21.43 9.91
N GLU A 197 -2.16 -20.32 9.16
CA GLU A 197 -0.97 -19.50 9.01
C GLU A 197 -1.35 -18.02 9.16
N ASN A 198 -0.44 -17.24 9.76
CA ASN A 198 -0.62 -15.81 9.91
C ASN A 198 -0.31 -15.08 8.60
N VAL A 199 -1.34 -14.95 7.76
CA VAL A 199 -1.24 -14.29 6.46
C VAL A 199 -1.97 -12.94 6.46
N PRO A 200 -1.65 -11.99 5.58
CA PRO A 200 -2.43 -10.76 5.46
C PRO A 200 -3.90 -11.05 5.10
N TRP A 201 -4.80 -10.90 6.07
CA TRP A 201 -6.22 -11.25 5.93
C TRP A 201 -7.18 -10.04 6.02
N GLY A 202 -6.75 -8.96 6.67
CA GLY A 202 -7.59 -7.81 7.06
C GLY A 202 -8.49 -7.29 5.93
N ASN A 203 -7.88 -6.72 4.90
CA ASN A 203 -8.61 -6.10 3.79
C ASN A 203 -9.55 -7.10 3.10
N TYR A 204 -9.06 -8.31 2.79
CA TYR A 204 -9.87 -9.31 2.08
C TYR A 204 -11.09 -9.74 2.90
N LEU A 205 -10.91 -10.07 4.18
CA LEU A 205 -12.03 -10.49 5.03
C LEU A 205 -13.01 -9.35 5.28
N SER A 206 -12.52 -8.12 5.48
CA SER A 206 -13.35 -6.94 5.69
C SER A 206 -14.15 -6.54 4.44
N GLU A 207 -13.64 -6.76 3.23
CA GLU A 207 -14.33 -6.37 1.99
C GLU A 207 -15.16 -7.48 1.35
N LYS A 208 -14.71 -8.74 1.44
CA LYS A 208 -15.26 -9.86 0.63
C LYS A 208 -16.09 -10.84 1.42
N THR A 209 -16.15 -10.73 2.74
CA THR A 209 -16.81 -11.71 3.61
C THR A 209 -17.69 -11.04 4.66
N LYS A 210 -18.41 -11.86 5.46
CA LYS A 210 -19.20 -11.43 6.61
C LYS A 210 -18.75 -12.05 7.94
N PHE A 211 -17.57 -12.68 7.97
CA PHE A 211 -17.00 -13.20 9.22
C PHE A 211 -16.83 -12.07 10.24
N LYS A 212 -17.10 -12.36 11.51
CA LYS A 212 -16.94 -11.42 12.62
C LYS A 212 -15.54 -11.54 13.22
N PHE A 213 -15.01 -12.76 13.26
CA PHE A 213 -13.70 -13.05 13.84
C PHE A 213 -12.82 -13.85 12.87
N VAL A 214 -11.51 -13.74 13.04
CA VAL A 214 -10.53 -14.65 12.45
C VAL A 214 -9.66 -15.23 13.57
N VAL A 215 -9.44 -16.53 13.51
CA VAL A 215 -8.58 -17.28 14.44
C VAL A 215 -7.31 -17.67 13.68
N THR A 216 -6.15 -17.23 14.14
CA THR A 216 -4.87 -17.40 13.44
C THR A 216 -3.73 -17.55 14.43
N PRO A 217 -2.64 -18.28 14.11
CA PRO A 217 -1.45 -18.25 14.94
C PRO A 217 -0.83 -16.85 14.95
N ASN A 218 -0.02 -16.56 15.97
CA ASN A 218 0.83 -15.38 16.04
C ASN A 218 2.32 -15.77 16.00
N SER A 219 3.20 -14.77 15.92
CA SER A 219 4.66 -15.00 15.81
C SER A 219 5.28 -15.63 17.06
N GLY A 220 4.58 -15.63 18.20
CA GLY A 220 5.04 -16.24 19.45
C GLY A 220 4.66 -17.72 19.61
N GLY A 221 4.03 -18.33 18.60
CA GLY A 221 3.54 -19.72 18.68
C GLY A 221 2.21 -19.89 19.41
N PHE A 222 1.57 -18.78 19.80
CA PHE A 222 0.22 -18.78 20.36
C PHE A 222 -0.82 -18.50 19.27
N TRP A 223 -2.09 -18.44 19.65
CA TRP A 223 -3.23 -18.25 18.75
C TRP A 223 -4.06 -17.06 19.17
N ASP A 224 -4.39 -16.20 18.20
CA ASP A 224 -5.19 -15.01 18.42
C ASP A 224 -6.56 -15.15 17.74
N VAL A 225 -7.56 -14.57 18.38
CA VAL A 225 -8.85 -14.24 17.80
C VAL A 225 -8.88 -12.74 17.55
N TRP A 226 -8.86 -12.36 16.29
CA TRP A 226 -8.98 -10.96 15.87
C TRP A 226 -10.40 -10.64 15.43
N VAL A 227 -10.85 -9.44 15.77
CA VAL A 227 -12.09 -8.88 15.26
C VAL A 227 -11.89 -8.37 13.83
N ILE A 228 -12.85 -8.66 12.96
CA ILE A 228 -12.85 -8.19 11.58
C ILE A 228 -13.62 -6.86 11.53
N SER A 229 -13.01 -5.84 10.92
CA SER A 229 -13.61 -4.53 10.75
C SER A 229 -14.77 -4.54 9.73
N LYS A 230 -15.67 -3.56 9.82
CA LYS A 230 -16.78 -3.41 8.87
C LYS A 230 -16.31 -3.08 7.47
N SER A 231 -15.21 -2.34 7.34
CA SER A 231 -14.56 -2.01 6.07
C SER A 231 -13.04 -1.97 6.22
N SER A 232 -12.34 -2.11 5.10
CA SER A 232 -10.89 -1.99 4.99
C SER A 232 -10.40 -0.65 5.55
N GLY A 233 -9.39 -0.69 6.43
CA GLY A 233 -8.84 0.51 7.09
C GLY A 233 -9.70 1.13 8.21
N SER A 234 -10.91 0.63 8.47
CA SER A 234 -11.76 1.12 9.56
C SER A 234 -11.44 0.45 10.90
N PHE A 235 -11.53 1.22 11.99
CA PHE A 235 -11.48 0.71 13.37
C PHE A 235 -12.86 0.27 13.88
N GLU A 236 -13.92 0.42 13.07
CA GLU A 236 -15.25 -0.03 13.44
C GLU A 236 -15.38 -1.54 13.25
N ASN A 237 -15.57 -2.24 14.36
CA ASN A 237 -15.66 -3.69 14.41
C ASN A 237 -17.03 -4.21 13.96
N ARG A 238 -17.05 -5.40 13.33
CA ARG A 238 -18.32 -6.11 13.04
C ARG A 238 -18.99 -6.61 14.30
N LYS A 239 -18.19 -7.03 15.28
CA LYS A 239 -18.60 -7.43 16.63
C LYS A 239 -17.41 -7.32 17.55
N ASP A 240 -17.50 -6.51 18.59
CA ASP A 240 -16.48 -6.47 19.64
C ASP A 240 -16.44 -7.78 20.43
N LEU A 241 -15.29 -8.07 21.03
CA LEU A 241 -15.19 -9.09 22.07
C LEU A 241 -16.01 -8.69 23.31
N PRO A 242 -16.41 -9.65 24.17
CA PRO A 242 -17.19 -9.35 25.36
C PRO A 242 -16.56 -8.28 26.26
N LYS A 243 -17.36 -7.28 26.65
CA LYS A 243 -16.89 -6.16 27.50
C LYS A 243 -16.25 -6.62 28.81
N LYS A 244 -16.74 -7.71 29.39
CA LYS A 244 -16.21 -8.29 30.63
C LYS A 244 -14.78 -8.83 30.49
N TRP A 245 -14.29 -9.05 29.26
CA TRP A 245 -12.91 -9.49 29.01
C TRP A 245 -11.93 -8.32 28.90
N ALA A 246 -12.41 -7.08 28.77
CA ALA A 246 -11.59 -5.91 28.48
C ALA A 246 -10.40 -5.77 29.45
N GLY A 247 -9.18 -5.91 28.93
CA GLY A 247 -7.95 -5.72 29.69
C GLY A 247 -7.64 -6.83 30.69
N LEU A 248 -8.34 -7.95 30.63
CA LEU A 248 -8.03 -9.13 31.45
C LEU A 248 -6.90 -9.95 30.83
N GLU A 249 -6.11 -10.56 31.70
CA GLU A 249 -4.95 -11.36 31.34
C GLU A 249 -4.88 -12.63 32.20
N ASN A 250 -4.30 -13.69 31.63
CA ASN A 250 -3.98 -14.97 32.25
C ASN A 250 -5.14 -15.51 33.11
N GLU A 251 -4.88 -15.78 34.39
CA GLU A 251 -5.82 -16.41 35.33
C GLU A 251 -7.19 -15.72 35.37
N LYS A 252 -7.22 -14.38 35.38
CA LYS A 252 -8.49 -13.62 35.42
C LYS A 252 -9.31 -13.81 34.15
N LEU A 253 -8.65 -13.87 32.99
CA LEU A 253 -9.32 -14.13 31.72
C LEU A 253 -9.75 -15.59 31.62
N ALA A 254 -8.91 -16.52 32.07
CA ALA A 254 -9.23 -17.94 32.10
C ALA A 254 -10.45 -18.25 32.98
N GLU A 255 -10.53 -17.64 34.17
CA GLU A 255 -11.65 -17.78 35.10
C GLU A 255 -12.98 -17.33 34.48
N ILE A 256 -13.02 -16.12 33.88
CA ILE A 256 -14.27 -15.57 33.34
C ILE A 256 -14.71 -16.22 32.03
N THR A 257 -13.77 -16.79 31.28
CA THR A 257 -14.04 -17.46 29.99
C THR A 257 -14.27 -18.96 30.15
N GLY A 258 -13.74 -19.57 31.21
CA GLY A 258 -13.61 -21.03 31.32
C GLY A 258 -12.65 -21.63 30.30
N VAL A 259 -11.68 -20.84 29.81
CA VAL A 259 -10.63 -21.27 28.86
C VAL A 259 -9.29 -21.16 29.57
N GLU A 260 -8.80 -22.28 30.09
CA GLU A 260 -7.61 -22.35 30.97
C GLU A 260 -6.33 -21.77 30.35
N ASP A 261 -6.22 -21.85 29.02
CA ASP A 261 -5.04 -21.39 28.28
C ASP A 261 -5.22 -20.00 27.64
N ALA A 262 -6.25 -19.24 28.05
CA ALA A 262 -6.42 -17.85 27.65
C ALA A 262 -5.28 -16.96 28.20
N ILE A 263 -4.74 -16.08 27.36
CA ILE A 263 -3.53 -15.28 27.67
C ILE A 263 -3.89 -13.83 27.97
N PHE A 264 -4.62 -13.16 27.07
CA PHE A 264 -4.98 -11.76 27.25
C PHE A 264 -6.14 -11.37 26.34
N CYS A 265 -6.89 -10.34 26.73
CA CYS A 265 -7.85 -9.65 25.87
C CYS A 265 -7.56 -8.15 25.90
N HIS A 266 -7.39 -7.54 24.73
CA HIS A 266 -7.10 -6.11 24.66
C HIS A 266 -8.26 -5.29 25.24
N LYS A 267 -7.96 -4.19 25.94
CA LYS A 267 -8.97 -3.32 26.59
C LYS A 267 -10.00 -2.73 25.62
N ASN A 268 -9.60 -2.53 24.37
CA ASN A 268 -10.48 -2.06 23.28
C ASN A 268 -11.15 -3.22 22.50
N LEU A 269 -11.08 -4.45 23.01
CA LEU A 269 -11.91 -5.58 22.59
C LEU A 269 -11.78 -6.03 21.11
N PHE A 270 -10.66 -5.71 20.45
CA PHE A 270 -10.40 -6.12 19.06
C PHE A 270 -9.55 -7.39 18.92
N ILE A 271 -8.95 -7.89 20.00
CA ILE A 271 -8.12 -9.09 20.00
C ILE A 271 -8.16 -9.80 21.37
N VAL A 272 -8.20 -11.13 21.34
CA VAL A 272 -7.95 -12.02 22.49
C VAL A 272 -7.03 -13.16 22.08
N GLY A 273 -6.08 -13.54 22.94
CA GLY A 273 -5.10 -14.61 22.69
C GLY A 273 -5.28 -15.82 23.60
N ALA A 274 -4.89 -17.00 23.10
CA ALA A 274 -4.80 -18.26 23.83
C ALA A 274 -3.54 -19.03 23.42
N LYS A 275 -3.05 -19.93 24.28
CA LYS A 275 -1.83 -20.71 23.97
C LYS A 275 -2.07 -21.72 22.85
N SER A 276 -3.27 -22.28 22.76
CA SER A 276 -3.65 -23.28 21.76
C SER A 276 -4.70 -22.77 20.78
N LYS A 277 -4.73 -23.41 19.62
CA LYS A 277 -5.77 -23.23 18.60
C LYS A 277 -7.16 -23.51 19.16
N GLN A 278 -7.30 -24.58 19.93
CA GLN A 278 -8.56 -25.01 20.53
C GLN A 278 -9.08 -23.99 21.53
N GLY A 279 -8.19 -23.43 22.35
CA GLY A 279 -8.51 -22.32 23.26
C GLY A 279 -9.02 -21.10 22.50
N ALA A 280 -8.31 -20.67 21.45
CA ALA A 280 -8.70 -19.54 20.62
C ALA A 280 -10.06 -19.76 19.92
N ILE A 281 -10.32 -20.97 19.39
CA ILE A 281 -11.63 -21.31 18.80
C ILE A 281 -12.74 -21.22 19.87
N LYS A 282 -12.52 -21.77 21.06
CA LYS A 282 -13.49 -21.73 22.16
C LYS A 282 -13.79 -20.28 22.58
N LEU A 283 -12.78 -19.42 22.64
CA LEU A 283 -12.94 -17.99 22.90
C LEU A 283 -13.78 -17.31 21.80
N ALA A 284 -13.50 -17.58 20.52
CA ALA A 284 -14.29 -17.04 19.42
C ALA A 284 -15.77 -17.48 19.52
N GLU A 285 -16.03 -18.75 19.86
CA GLU A 285 -17.39 -19.27 20.03
C GLU A 285 -18.12 -18.66 21.23
N LEU A 286 -17.44 -18.45 22.36
CA LEU A 286 -17.99 -17.77 23.53
C LEU A 286 -18.34 -16.31 23.20
N ALA A 287 -17.42 -15.61 22.54
CA ALA A 287 -17.63 -14.24 22.11
C ALA A 287 -18.84 -14.09 21.17
N LEU A 288 -19.16 -15.10 20.36
CA LEU A 288 -20.34 -15.08 19.48
C LEU A 288 -21.67 -15.23 20.22
N LYS A 289 -21.69 -15.91 21.37
CA LYS A 289 -22.91 -16.16 22.16
C LYS A 289 -23.32 -14.96 23.01
N GLU A 290 -22.33 -14.19 23.46
CA GLU A 290 -22.55 -12.99 24.26
C GLU A 290 -23.03 -11.85 23.35
N LYS A 291 -24.15 -11.21 23.71
CA LYS A 291 -24.76 -10.16 22.88
C LYS A 291 -23.91 -8.89 22.89
#